data_AF-A0A7Y5IRG5-F1
#
_entry.id   AF-A0A7Y5IRG5-F1
#
_cell.length_a   1.000
_cell.length_b   1.000
_cell.length_c   1.000
_cell.angle_alpha   90.00
_cell.angle_beta   90.00
_cell.angle_gamma   90.00
#
_symmetry.space_group_name_H-M   'P 1'
#
loop_
_entity.id
_entity.type
_entity.pdbx_description
1 polymer ?
#
loop_
_entity_poly.entity_id
_entity_poly.type
_entity_poly.pdbx_seq_one_letter_code
_entity_poly.pdbx_strand_id
1 'polypeptide(L)'
;GYKYSESKAGSCNGNFLGIGADSCVRPVLVEQAQDPGLLITNGEFVGRWGSRDSVGVEVTDTARGKVSLVNCSFWGPIDRCIHHHAPWGQLTASACNFVHWDNTGIGSPCIRIDSGAAIVQGNTFSEGSLHVLVGEPVRSAILMGNQAASGFRVENHAGKKTQAVANEEDSIGWNEEARKHYTLRLGAKGDSRYLRHWFGPEGKETDLAPNSTWRWTTASSTLVLPVNPNKPYELTLASEVPAEAVEPQSGIYLGEKRLAEFAPGGNELRAKIPPQDSETLTLTLRVREWVPSQHRAESQDHRGLGIQVYRVTLKTDDGPEQVFNANRGEWTP
;
A
#
# COMPACT_ATOMS: atom_id res chain seq x y z
N GLY A 1 -21.58 14.11 1.20
CA GLY A 1 -20.49 14.43 0.27
C GLY A 1 -20.90 15.56 -0.66
N TYR A 2 -19.93 16.12 -1.37
CA TYR A 2 -20.08 17.18 -2.37
C TYR A 2 -19.98 16.57 -3.76
N LYS A 3 -20.90 16.95 -4.65
CA LYS A 3 -20.89 16.52 -6.04
C LYS A 3 -20.82 17.74 -6.95
N TYR A 4 -19.78 17.81 -7.77
CA TYR A 4 -19.57 18.85 -8.77
C TYR A 4 -19.87 18.27 -10.15
N SER A 5 -20.95 18.75 -10.76
CA SER A 5 -21.47 18.25 -12.04
C SER A 5 -21.90 19.39 -12.93
N GLU A 6 -22.10 19.10 -14.21
CA GLU A 6 -22.63 20.06 -15.17
C GLU A 6 -24.16 20.11 -15.12
N SER A 7 -24.70 21.32 -15.18
CA SER A 7 -26.14 21.57 -15.34
C SER A 7 -26.41 22.34 -16.64
N LYS A 8 -27.68 22.64 -16.91
CA LYS A 8 -28.04 23.56 -18.02
C LYS A 8 -27.43 24.96 -17.89
N ALA A 9 -27.05 25.36 -16.67
CA ALA A 9 -26.37 26.63 -16.40
C ALA A 9 -24.84 26.53 -16.52
N GLY A 10 -24.31 25.37 -16.93
CA GLY A 10 -22.89 25.09 -17.00
C GLY A 10 -22.36 24.36 -15.78
N SER A 11 -21.03 24.33 -15.68
CA SER A 11 -20.28 23.59 -14.66
C SER A 11 -19.76 24.51 -13.57
N CYS A 12 -19.44 23.95 -12.39
CA CYS A 12 -18.93 24.75 -11.29
C CYS A 12 -17.47 25.16 -11.52
N ASN A 13 -17.16 26.44 -11.27
CA ASN A 13 -15.86 26.90 -10.81
C ASN A 13 -16.07 27.56 -9.44
N GLY A 14 -15.07 27.55 -8.56
CA GLY A 14 -15.27 28.15 -7.25
C GLY A 14 -14.18 27.86 -6.23
N ASN A 15 -14.25 28.60 -5.12
CA ASN A 15 -13.39 28.45 -3.95
C ASN A 15 -14.22 27.92 -2.76
N PHE A 16 -13.78 26.81 -2.19
CA PHE A 16 -14.41 26.10 -1.08
C PHE A 16 -13.40 25.99 0.05
N LEU A 17 -13.74 26.56 1.20
CA LEU A 17 -12.85 26.64 2.36
C LEU A 17 -13.50 25.92 3.55
N GLY A 18 -12.75 25.02 4.20
CA GLY A 18 -13.23 24.38 5.44
C GLY A 18 -14.35 23.38 5.24
N ILE A 19 -14.52 22.83 4.03
CA ILE A 19 -15.60 21.86 3.76
C ILE A 19 -15.24 20.47 4.27
N GLY A 20 -16.22 19.79 4.88
CA GLY A 20 -16.04 18.46 5.45
C GLY A 20 -17.11 17.50 4.98
N ALA A 21 -16.73 16.27 4.64
CA ALA A 21 -17.67 15.20 4.36
C ALA A 21 -17.21 13.90 5.01
N ASP A 22 -17.97 13.48 6.01
CA ASP A 22 -17.69 12.30 6.80
C ASP A 22 -18.51 11.09 6.33
N SER A 23 -17.96 9.88 6.50
CA SER A 23 -18.59 8.59 6.21
C SER A 23 -19.22 8.46 4.82
N CYS A 24 -18.54 8.96 3.79
CA CYS A 24 -19.04 8.92 2.41
C CYS A 24 -18.29 7.90 1.55
N VAL A 25 -18.98 7.25 0.62
CA VAL A 25 -18.32 6.44 -0.42
C VAL A 25 -17.49 7.35 -1.33
N ARG A 26 -18.02 8.53 -1.65
CA ARG A 26 -17.33 9.65 -2.31
C ARG A 26 -17.59 10.94 -1.54
N PRO A 27 -16.73 11.32 -0.58
CA PRO A 27 -16.83 12.62 0.09
C PRO A 27 -16.84 13.78 -0.90
N VAL A 28 -16.02 13.72 -1.96
CA VAL A 28 -16.05 14.62 -3.11
C VAL A 28 -16.07 13.82 -4.40
N LEU A 29 -17.08 14.08 -5.25
CA LEU A 29 -17.16 13.55 -6.61
C LEU A 29 -17.14 14.71 -7.60
N VAL A 30 -16.16 14.71 -8.52
CA VAL A 30 -16.02 15.69 -9.59
C VAL A 30 -16.32 15.02 -10.93
N GLU A 31 -17.53 15.23 -11.41
CA GLU A 31 -17.95 14.88 -12.78
C GLU A 31 -17.55 15.98 -13.76
N GLN A 32 -17.66 17.26 -13.35
CA GLN A 32 -17.19 18.36 -14.16
C GLN A 32 -16.76 19.58 -13.33
N ALA A 33 -15.81 20.33 -13.89
CA ALA A 33 -15.38 21.64 -13.43
C ALA A 33 -15.07 22.52 -14.65
N GLN A 34 -15.48 23.79 -14.62
CA GLN A 34 -15.08 24.77 -15.64
C GLN A 34 -13.89 25.60 -15.17
N ASP A 35 -13.20 26.27 -16.08
CA ASP A 35 -12.10 27.18 -15.73
C ASP A 35 -12.60 28.36 -14.85
N PRO A 36 -11.83 28.81 -13.84
CA PRO A 36 -10.46 28.42 -13.52
C PRO A 36 -10.32 27.14 -12.65
N GLY A 37 -11.42 26.44 -12.38
CA GLY A 37 -11.43 25.16 -11.66
C GLY A 37 -12.11 25.19 -10.28
N LEU A 38 -11.99 24.07 -9.59
CA LEU A 38 -12.40 23.89 -8.19
C LEU A 38 -11.17 24.09 -7.29
N LEU A 39 -11.25 25.05 -6.39
CA LEU A 39 -10.21 25.36 -5.41
C LEU A 39 -10.75 24.96 -4.04
N ILE A 40 -10.22 23.90 -3.45
CA ILE A 40 -10.65 23.37 -2.16
C ILE A 40 -9.48 23.51 -1.18
N THR A 41 -9.71 24.26 -0.11
CA THR A 41 -8.71 24.54 0.93
C THR A 41 -9.22 24.13 2.30
N ASN A 42 -8.36 23.59 3.16
CA ASN A 42 -8.71 23.18 4.53
C ASN A 42 -9.88 22.16 4.58
N GLY A 43 -9.94 21.25 3.61
CA GLY A 43 -11.02 20.25 3.55
C GLY A 43 -10.74 19.00 4.38
N GLU A 44 -11.79 18.33 4.85
CA GLU A 44 -11.70 17.04 5.58
C GLU A 44 -12.59 15.98 4.92
N PHE A 45 -11.99 14.88 4.46
CA PHE A 45 -12.68 13.88 3.65
C PHE A 45 -12.48 12.47 4.19
N VAL A 46 -13.59 11.83 4.59
CA VAL A 46 -13.57 10.55 5.32
C VAL A 46 -14.32 9.47 4.57
N GLY A 47 -13.68 8.33 4.41
CA GLY A 47 -14.29 7.14 3.80
C GLY A 47 -15.47 6.61 4.61
N ARG A 48 -16.42 5.97 3.93
CA ARG A 48 -17.54 5.28 4.58
C ARG A 48 -17.05 4.05 5.34
N TRP A 49 -17.47 3.92 6.61
CA TRP A 49 -17.20 2.75 7.43
C TRP A 49 -17.79 1.49 6.78
N GLY A 50 -16.97 0.44 6.70
CA GLY A 50 -17.33 -0.82 6.07
C GLY A 50 -17.37 -0.81 4.53
N SER A 51 -17.15 0.34 3.87
CA SER A 51 -16.99 0.36 2.41
C SER A 51 -15.62 -0.19 2.02
N ARG A 52 -15.61 -1.02 0.98
CA ARG A 52 -14.40 -1.62 0.39
C ARG A 52 -13.84 -0.83 -0.79
N ASP A 53 -14.51 0.26 -1.15
CA ASP A 53 -14.33 0.96 -2.41
C ASP A 53 -14.39 2.49 -2.25
N SER A 54 -14.35 3.02 -1.02
CA SER A 54 -14.48 4.45 -0.75
C SER A 54 -13.26 5.24 -1.24
N VAL A 55 -13.53 6.38 -1.89
CA VAL A 55 -12.50 7.27 -2.44
C VAL A 55 -12.78 8.68 -1.95
N GLY A 56 -11.81 9.31 -1.30
CA GLY A 56 -11.99 10.62 -0.64
C GLY A 56 -12.39 11.71 -1.64
N VAL A 57 -11.59 11.85 -2.70
CA VAL A 57 -11.91 12.68 -3.86
C VAL A 57 -11.78 11.83 -5.12
N GLU A 58 -12.87 11.69 -5.87
CA GLU A 58 -12.85 11.08 -7.20
C GLU A 58 -13.08 12.15 -8.26
N VAL A 59 -12.15 12.23 -9.22
CA VAL A 59 -12.27 13.06 -10.42
C VAL A 59 -12.48 12.12 -11.61
N THR A 60 -13.68 12.12 -12.15
CA THR A 60 -14.09 11.16 -13.20
C THR A 60 -13.45 11.50 -14.56
N ASP A 61 -13.54 10.56 -15.49
CA ASP A 61 -12.99 10.65 -16.86
C ASP A 61 -13.63 11.75 -17.74
N THR A 62 -14.83 12.21 -17.38
CA THR A 62 -15.55 13.28 -18.08
C THR A 62 -15.12 14.68 -17.66
N ALA A 63 -14.43 14.83 -16.52
CA ALA A 63 -13.95 16.11 -16.06
C ALA A 63 -12.90 16.71 -17.02
N ARG A 64 -12.88 18.03 -17.14
CA ARG A 64 -11.96 18.79 -18.02
C ARG A 64 -11.22 19.90 -17.27
N GLY A 65 -11.79 20.46 -16.20
CA GLY A 65 -11.19 21.55 -15.43
C GLY A 65 -10.13 21.12 -14.42
N LYS A 66 -9.58 22.13 -13.74
CA LYS A 66 -8.63 21.96 -12.64
C LYS A 66 -9.35 21.63 -11.33
N VAL A 67 -8.80 20.69 -10.57
CA VAL A 67 -9.16 20.40 -9.18
C VAL A 67 -7.92 20.62 -8.31
N SER A 68 -7.97 21.62 -7.44
CA SER A 68 -6.88 21.97 -6.53
C SER A 68 -7.28 21.70 -5.09
N LEU A 69 -6.51 20.88 -4.41
CA LEU A 69 -6.66 20.51 -3.00
C LEU A 69 -5.46 21.08 -2.25
N VAL A 70 -5.71 21.93 -1.26
CA VAL A 70 -4.66 22.61 -0.49
C VAL A 70 -4.94 22.46 1.00
N ASN A 71 -3.97 21.96 1.77
CA ASN A 71 -4.13 21.76 3.21
C ASN A 71 -5.37 20.92 3.57
N CYS A 72 -5.65 19.88 2.77
CA CYS A 72 -6.75 18.96 3.02
C CYS A 72 -6.28 17.74 3.82
N SER A 73 -7.14 17.21 4.69
CA SER A 73 -6.93 15.97 5.41
C SER A 73 -7.84 14.86 4.86
N PHE A 74 -7.25 13.70 4.60
CA PHE A 74 -7.94 12.49 4.19
C PHE A 74 -7.70 11.42 5.24
N TRP A 75 -8.77 10.84 5.75
CA TRP A 75 -8.63 9.79 6.74
C TRP A 75 -9.67 8.69 6.60
N GLY A 76 -9.28 7.50 7.05
CA GLY A 76 -10.02 6.28 6.87
C GLY A 76 -10.87 5.84 8.07
N PRO A 77 -11.56 4.69 7.93
CA PRO A 77 -11.28 3.65 6.92
C PRO A 77 -11.66 4.07 5.50
N ILE A 78 -10.67 4.13 4.59
CA ILE A 78 -10.85 4.51 3.19
C ILE A 78 -10.03 3.61 2.26
N ASP A 79 -10.50 3.33 1.05
CA ASP A 79 -9.73 2.52 0.09
C ASP A 79 -8.63 3.36 -0.57
N ARG A 80 -8.99 4.54 -1.08
CA ARG A 80 -8.04 5.53 -1.64
C ARG A 80 -8.39 6.95 -1.20
N CYS A 81 -7.39 7.79 -0.99
CA CYS A 81 -7.64 9.18 -0.68
C CYS A 81 -8.07 9.97 -1.93
N ILE A 82 -7.38 9.76 -3.05
CA ILE A 82 -7.68 10.46 -4.31
C ILE A 82 -7.64 9.48 -5.49
N HIS A 83 -8.62 9.56 -6.38
CA HIS A 83 -8.63 8.87 -7.67
C HIS A 83 -8.91 9.85 -8.80
N HIS A 84 -7.94 10.05 -9.69
CA HIS A 84 -8.04 10.96 -10.82
C HIS A 84 -8.00 10.20 -12.15
N HIS A 85 -9.07 10.31 -12.92
CA HIS A 85 -9.27 9.61 -14.18
C HIS A 85 -9.38 10.52 -15.40
N ALA A 86 -9.33 11.84 -15.22
CA ALA A 86 -9.70 12.82 -16.24
C ALA A 86 -8.57 13.06 -17.27
N PRO A 87 -8.68 12.55 -18.53
CA PRO A 87 -7.57 12.61 -19.47
C PRO A 87 -7.15 14.03 -19.85
N TRP A 88 -8.09 14.97 -19.74
CA TRP A 88 -7.89 16.38 -20.04
C TRP A 88 -7.90 17.27 -18.80
N GLY A 89 -8.24 16.73 -17.62
CA GLY A 89 -8.25 17.46 -16.37
C GLY A 89 -6.86 17.65 -15.77
N GLN A 90 -6.80 18.50 -14.74
CA GLN A 90 -5.61 18.70 -13.92
C GLN A 90 -5.93 18.53 -12.44
N LEU A 91 -5.17 17.69 -11.75
CA LEU A 91 -5.20 17.55 -10.29
C LEU A 91 -4.02 18.32 -9.66
N THR A 92 -4.25 18.96 -8.52
CA THR A 92 -3.20 19.40 -7.61
C THR A 92 -3.55 18.98 -6.19
N ALA A 93 -2.65 18.26 -5.52
CA ALA A 93 -2.71 17.97 -4.09
C ALA A 93 -1.47 18.56 -3.42
N SER A 94 -1.67 19.56 -2.58
CA SER A 94 -0.61 20.36 -1.99
C SER A 94 -0.78 20.49 -0.48
N ALA A 95 0.26 20.19 0.29
CA ALA A 95 0.23 20.28 1.75
C ALA A 95 -0.90 19.46 2.41
N CYS A 96 -1.31 18.35 1.78
CA CYS A 96 -2.33 17.46 2.32
C CYS A 96 -1.75 16.45 3.29
N ASN A 97 -2.61 15.95 4.20
CA ASN A 97 -2.31 14.85 5.10
C ASN A 97 -3.16 13.64 4.72
N PHE A 98 -2.51 12.47 4.56
CA PHE A 98 -3.16 11.24 4.14
C PHE A 98 -2.93 10.13 5.16
N VAL A 99 -4.02 9.60 5.74
CA VAL A 99 -3.95 8.52 6.73
C VAL A 99 -4.98 7.42 6.48
N HIS A 100 -4.65 6.19 6.89
CA HIS A 100 -5.57 5.03 6.95
C HIS A 100 -6.27 4.67 5.62
N TRP A 101 -5.57 4.83 4.50
CA TRP A 101 -6.02 4.28 3.21
C TRP A 101 -5.73 2.78 3.11
N ASP A 102 -6.13 2.14 2.00
CA ASP A 102 -6.05 0.69 1.81
C ASP A 102 -6.71 -0.09 2.97
N ASN A 103 -7.88 0.39 3.40
CA ASN A 103 -8.61 -0.17 4.54
C ASN A 103 -8.97 -1.66 4.40
N THR A 104 -8.99 -2.18 3.17
CA THR A 104 -9.20 -3.60 2.88
C THR A 104 -7.92 -4.40 2.71
N GLY A 105 -6.75 -3.75 2.78
CA GLY A 105 -5.47 -4.41 2.64
C GLY A 105 -5.30 -5.07 1.28
N ILE A 106 -5.83 -4.46 0.21
CA ILE A 106 -5.72 -4.96 -1.17
C ILE A 106 -4.63 -4.23 -1.94
N GLY A 107 -3.72 -3.53 -1.27
CA GLY A 107 -2.60 -2.84 -1.92
C GLY A 107 -3.03 -1.58 -2.68
N SER A 108 -4.14 -0.96 -2.30
CA SER A 108 -4.61 0.27 -2.91
C SER A 108 -3.58 1.42 -2.73
N PRO A 109 -3.22 2.15 -3.80
CA PRO A 109 -2.42 3.36 -3.66
C PRO A 109 -3.23 4.45 -2.93
N CYS A 110 -2.57 5.26 -2.12
CA CYS A 110 -3.21 6.43 -1.49
C CYS A 110 -3.79 7.38 -2.55
N ILE A 111 -3.01 7.68 -3.59
CA ILE A 111 -3.40 8.50 -4.72
C ILE A 111 -3.23 7.67 -6.00
N ARG A 112 -4.31 7.54 -6.77
CA ARG A 112 -4.29 6.90 -8.09
C ARG A 112 -4.54 7.94 -9.17
N ILE A 113 -3.63 8.05 -10.14
CA ILE A 113 -3.70 8.96 -11.27
C ILE A 113 -3.70 8.11 -12.53
N ASP A 114 -4.88 7.82 -13.08
CA ASP A 114 -5.01 6.94 -14.24
C ASP A 114 -4.73 7.69 -15.56
N SER A 115 -5.01 9.00 -15.63
CA SER A 115 -4.75 9.82 -16.82
C SER A 115 -4.63 11.31 -16.44
N GLY A 116 -4.54 12.21 -17.42
CA GLY A 116 -4.57 13.65 -17.15
C GLY A 116 -3.21 14.24 -16.77
N ALA A 117 -3.23 15.28 -15.95
CA ALA A 117 -2.02 15.89 -15.40
C ALA A 117 -2.15 16.08 -13.89
N ALA A 118 -1.07 15.89 -13.14
CA ALA A 118 -1.10 15.98 -11.68
C ALA A 118 0.14 16.65 -11.10
N ILE A 119 -0.06 17.41 -10.02
CA ILE A 119 0.98 17.86 -9.10
C ILE A 119 0.64 17.32 -7.70
N VAL A 120 1.54 16.55 -7.11
CA VAL A 120 1.43 16.03 -5.73
C VAL A 120 2.65 16.53 -4.98
N GLN A 121 2.47 17.55 -4.14
CA GLN A 121 3.61 18.21 -3.50
C GLN A 121 3.43 18.55 -2.02
N GLY A 122 4.52 18.48 -1.26
CA GLY A 122 4.55 18.93 0.13
C GLY A 122 3.59 18.16 1.03
N ASN A 123 3.20 16.94 0.67
CA ASN A 123 2.20 16.18 1.42
C ASN A 123 2.85 15.25 2.45
N THR A 124 2.09 14.91 3.48
CA THR A 124 2.47 13.92 4.49
C THR A 124 1.60 12.68 4.34
N PHE A 125 2.25 11.53 4.25
CA PHE A 125 1.60 10.23 4.20
C PHE A 125 1.92 9.43 5.46
N SER A 126 0.90 8.82 6.06
CA SER A 126 1.09 7.86 7.15
C SER A 126 1.66 6.52 6.67
N GLU A 127 1.56 5.49 7.50
CA GLU A 127 1.90 4.13 7.11
C GLU A 127 1.04 3.65 5.94
N GLY A 128 1.70 3.02 4.96
CA GLY A 128 1.09 2.35 3.84
C GLY A 128 2.15 1.83 2.87
N SER A 129 1.73 0.96 1.96
CA SER A 129 2.65 0.26 1.05
C SER A 129 2.97 1.08 -0.20
N LEU A 130 1.96 1.73 -0.79
CA LEU A 130 2.06 2.53 -2.02
C LEU A 130 1.38 3.89 -1.85
N HIS A 131 2.11 4.97 -2.14
CA HIS A 131 1.63 6.34 -1.95
C HIS A 131 0.99 6.89 -3.22
N VAL A 132 1.67 6.74 -4.37
CA VAL A 132 1.15 7.22 -5.65
C VAL A 132 1.32 6.15 -6.72
N LEU A 133 0.24 5.88 -7.46
CA LEU A 133 0.29 5.16 -8.73
C LEU A 133 0.03 6.16 -9.86
N VAL A 134 0.95 6.20 -10.82
CA VAL A 134 0.84 7.01 -12.04
C VAL A 134 0.66 6.07 -13.23
N GLY A 135 -0.54 6.07 -13.81
CA GLY A 135 -0.90 5.25 -14.96
C GLY A 135 -0.24 5.70 -16.25
N GLU A 136 -0.07 4.77 -17.20
CA GLU A 136 0.53 5.01 -18.52
C GLU A 136 -0.10 6.19 -19.32
N PRO A 137 -1.45 6.38 -19.30
CA PRO A 137 -2.10 7.47 -20.03
C PRO A 137 -1.85 8.88 -19.46
N VAL A 138 -1.20 9.01 -18.30
CA VAL A 138 -0.89 10.31 -17.71
C VAL A 138 -0.01 11.13 -18.67
N ARG A 139 -0.35 12.40 -18.85
CA ARG A 139 0.37 13.34 -19.74
C ARG A 139 1.52 14.04 -19.03
N SER A 140 1.38 14.29 -17.72
CA SER A 140 2.40 14.89 -16.87
C SER A 140 2.11 14.62 -15.39
N ALA A 141 3.10 14.17 -14.63
CA ALA A 141 3.02 14.06 -13.17
C ALA A 141 4.27 14.67 -12.51
N ILE A 142 4.06 15.56 -11.54
CA ILE A 142 5.13 16.13 -10.72
C ILE A 142 4.89 15.71 -9.27
N LEU A 143 5.84 14.98 -8.69
CA LEU A 143 5.78 14.47 -7.33
C LEU A 143 6.97 15.04 -6.54
N MET A 144 6.72 16.01 -5.66
CA MET A 144 7.81 16.80 -5.06
C MET A 144 7.66 17.07 -3.57
N GLY A 145 8.73 16.90 -2.80
CA GLY A 145 8.73 17.35 -1.41
C GLY A 145 7.78 16.58 -0.50
N ASN A 146 7.44 15.32 -0.82
CA ASN A 146 6.50 14.53 -0.02
C ASN A 146 7.23 13.71 1.05
N GLN A 147 6.59 13.55 2.20
CA GLN A 147 7.10 12.79 3.36
C GLN A 147 6.24 11.57 3.64
N ALA A 148 6.88 10.47 4.02
CA ALA A 148 6.25 9.21 4.36
C ALA A 148 7.11 8.43 5.36
N ALA A 149 6.48 7.81 6.36
CA ALA A 149 7.13 7.16 7.51
C ALA A 149 8.16 6.05 7.20
N SER A 150 8.33 5.68 5.94
CA SER A 150 9.28 4.65 5.47
C SER A 150 9.74 4.91 4.03
N GLY A 151 9.84 6.19 3.65
CA GLY A 151 10.14 6.64 2.30
C GLY A 151 8.92 6.71 1.40
N PHE A 152 8.91 7.71 0.53
CA PHE A 152 7.85 7.96 -0.44
C PHE A 152 7.97 6.99 -1.62
N ARG A 153 6.86 6.33 -1.96
CA ARG A 153 6.83 5.22 -2.95
C ARG A 153 5.86 5.49 -4.06
N VAL A 154 6.37 5.36 -5.27
CA VAL A 154 5.65 5.65 -6.50
C VAL A 154 5.75 4.45 -7.43
N GLU A 155 4.62 4.03 -7.96
CA GLU A 155 4.56 3.11 -9.09
C GLU A 155 4.33 3.95 -10.37
N ASN A 156 5.34 4.00 -11.23
CA ASN A 156 5.36 4.90 -12.39
C ASN A 156 5.27 4.13 -13.71
N HIS A 157 4.07 4.12 -14.30
CA HIS A 157 3.82 3.56 -15.63
C HIS A 157 3.88 4.61 -16.75
N ALA A 158 3.94 5.90 -16.40
CA ALA A 158 4.01 6.99 -17.38
C ALA A 158 5.46 7.32 -17.83
N GLY A 159 6.45 6.59 -17.31
CA GLY A 159 7.86 6.75 -17.65
C GLY A 159 8.36 8.17 -17.40
N LYS A 160 8.99 8.79 -18.42
CA LYS A 160 9.59 10.14 -18.33
C LYS A 160 8.57 11.28 -18.10
N LYS A 161 7.28 11.01 -18.24
CA LYS A 161 6.22 12.00 -17.97
C LYS A 161 6.03 12.23 -16.46
N THR A 162 6.60 11.35 -15.63
CA THR A 162 6.64 11.50 -14.19
C THR A 162 8.00 12.06 -13.77
N GLN A 163 7.97 13.16 -13.03
CA GLN A 163 9.14 13.78 -12.42
C GLN A 163 8.98 13.68 -10.90
N ALA A 164 9.87 12.93 -10.24
CA ALA A 164 9.88 12.80 -8.79
C ALA A 164 11.16 13.43 -8.24
N VAL A 165 11.06 14.39 -7.33
CA VAL A 165 12.22 15.13 -6.81
C VAL A 165 12.03 15.51 -5.34
N ALA A 166 13.11 15.39 -4.55
CA ALA A 166 13.15 15.79 -3.14
C ALA A 166 12.03 15.17 -2.29
N ASN A 167 11.63 13.94 -2.56
CA ASN A 167 10.73 13.19 -1.69
C ASN A 167 11.55 12.44 -0.63
N GLU A 168 10.95 12.17 0.53
CA GLU A 168 11.61 11.40 1.60
C GLU A 168 12.04 10.03 1.08
N GLU A 169 13.33 9.74 1.24
CA GLU A 169 13.92 8.47 0.82
C GLU A 169 13.64 7.37 1.85
N ASP A 170 13.77 6.13 1.40
CA ASP A 170 13.79 5.00 2.32
C ASP A 170 15.05 5.11 3.21
N SER A 171 14.84 5.15 4.53
CA SER A 171 15.93 5.28 5.51
C SER A 171 16.85 4.06 5.61
N ILE A 172 16.50 2.94 4.99
CA ILE A 172 17.27 1.70 5.08
C ILE A 172 18.31 1.65 3.96
N GLY A 173 19.57 1.83 4.34
CA GLY A 173 20.72 1.69 3.46
C GLY A 173 21.07 0.23 3.19
N TRP A 174 20.28 -0.46 2.36
CA TRP A 174 20.57 -1.83 1.94
C TRP A 174 21.92 -1.93 1.22
N ASN A 175 22.85 -2.68 1.79
CA ASN A 175 24.11 -3.06 1.15
C ASN A 175 24.13 -4.56 0.81
N GLU A 176 25.14 -4.99 0.05
CA GLU A 176 25.26 -6.39 -0.40
C GLU A 176 25.25 -7.38 0.78
N GLU A 177 25.98 -7.09 1.86
CA GLU A 177 26.05 -7.95 3.05
C GLU A 177 24.69 -8.07 3.77
N ALA A 178 24.00 -6.95 3.98
CA ALA A 178 22.68 -6.92 4.60
C ALA A 178 21.67 -7.75 3.79
N ARG A 179 21.75 -7.71 2.46
CA ARG A 179 20.90 -8.51 1.56
C ARG A 179 21.25 -10.01 1.59
N LYS A 180 22.37 -10.44 2.17
CA LYS A 180 22.73 -11.88 2.28
C LYS A 180 22.03 -12.58 3.43
N HIS A 181 21.75 -11.88 4.54
CA HIS A 181 21.07 -12.47 5.69
C HIS A 181 20.32 -11.42 6.49
N TYR A 182 18.98 -11.47 6.43
CA TYR A 182 18.15 -10.52 7.14
C TYR A 182 16.84 -11.13 7.62
N THR A 183 16.22 -10.46 8.58
CA THR A 183 14.90 -10.78 9.08
C THR A 183 13.97 -9.57 8.99
N LEU A 184 12.72 -9.85 8.67
CA LEU A 184 11.59 -8.92 8.63
C LEU A 184 10.54 -9.42 9.61
N ARG A 185 10.23 -8.62 10.62
CA ARG A 185 9.12 -8.84 11.56
C ARG A 185 7.87 -8.17 11.01
N LEU A 186 6.81 -8.94 10.86
CA LEU A 186 5.53 -8.45 10.37
C LEU A 186 4.70 -7.92 11.55
N GLY A 187 3.95 -6.86 11.29
CA GLY A 187 3.22 -6.08 12.30
C GLY A 187 4.09 -5.08 13.06
N ALA A 188 5.42 -5.13 12.92
CA ALA A 188 6.34 -4.17 13.52
C ALA A 188 6.54 -2.95 12.62
N LYS A 189 6.94 -1.82 13.22
CA LYS A 189 7.17 -0.58 12.47
C LYS A 189 8.14 -0.81 11.29
N GLY A 190 7.81 -0.25 10.14
CA GLY A 190 8.66 -0.29 8.95
C GLY A 190 8.44 -1.49 8.02
N ASP A 191 7.60 -2.47 8.38
CA ASP A 191 7.37 -3.66 7.56
C ASP A 191 6.58 -3.38 6.27
N SER A 192 5.66 -2.43 6.29
CA SER A 192 4.70 -2.12 5.22
C SER A 192 5.34 -1.87 3.85
N ARG A 193 6.62 -1.47 3.82
CA ARG A 193 7.40 -1.27 2.58
C ARG A 193 7.55 -2.55 1.76
N TYR A 194 7.64 -3.70 2.42
CA TYR A 194 7.86 -5.00 1.80
C TYR A 194 6.56 -5.74 1.48
N LEU A 195 5.40 -5.18 1.83
CA LEU A 195 4.13 -5.90 1.85
C LEU A 195 3.15 -5.29 0.84
N ARG A 196 2.47 -6.14 0.07
CA ARG A 196 1.32 -5.73 -0.77
C ARG A 196 0.17 -6.72 -0.59
N HIS A 197 -1.05 -6.21 -0.54
CA HIS A 197 -2.25 -7.01 -0.27
C HIS A 197 -2.25 -7.68 1.12
N TRP A 198 -1.94 -6.94 2.19
CA TRP A 198 -1.93 -7.43 3.58
C TRP A 198 -2.85 -6.58 4.45
N PHE A 199 -3.42 -7.19 5.48
CA PHE A 199 -4.14 -6.43 6.51
C PHE A 199 -3.17 -5.63 7.41
N GLY A 200 -3.74 -4.69 8.16
CA GLY A 200 -3.03 -3.85 9.12
C GLY A 200 -2.22 -4.64 10.16
N PRO A 201 -1.24 -3.98 10.82
CA PRO A 201 -0.44 -4.61 11.86
C PRO A 201 -1.31 -4.99 13.06
N GLU A 202 -1.04 -6.14 13.65
CA GLU A 202 -1.68 -6.63 14.86
C GLU A 202 -0.64 -7.12 15.87
N GLY A 203 -1.07 -7.23 17.12
CA GLY A 203 -0.20 -7.58 18.25
C GLY A 203 0.43 -6.35 18.92
N LYS A 204 1.38 -6.60 19.81
CA LYS A 204 2.11 -5.56 20.54
C LYS A 204 3.60 -5.84 20.45
N GLU A 205 4.35 -4.92 19.85
CA GLU A 205 5.80 -5.08 19.72
C GLU A 205 6.45 -5.21 21.10
N THR A 206 7.13 -6.34 21.31
CA THR A 206 7.99 -6.58 22.47
C THR A 206 9.24 -7.33 22.04
N ASP A 207 10.35 -7.04 22.71
CA ASP A 207 11.63 -7.71 22.51
C ASP A 207 11.63 -9.11 23.13
N LEU A 208 10.74 -9.39 24.09
CA LEU A 208 10.67 -10.67 24.80
C LEU A 208 9.99 -11.79 24.00
N ALA A 209 9.23 -11.44 22.96
CA ALA A 209 8.50 -12.39 22.14
C ALA A 209 8.63 -12.01 20.66
N PRO A 210 9.50 -12.67 19.88
CA PRO A 210 9.77 -12.30 18.49
C PRO A 210 8.54 -12.41 17.57
N ASN A 211 7.55 -13.22 17.95
CA ASN A 211 6.26 -13.40 17.25
C ASN A 211 5.11 -12.62 17.90
N SER A 212 5.41 -11.58 18.69
CA SER A 212 4.41 -10.75 19.38
C SER A 212 3.59 -9.82 18.48
N THR A 213 4.05 -9.63 17.25
CA THR A 213 3.39 -8.86 16.19
C THR A 213 3.20 -9.74 14.96
N TRP A 214 2.17 -9.44 14.19
CA TRP A 214 1.88 -10.16 12.96
C TRP A 214 1.07 -9.30 11.98
N ARG A 215 0.91 -9.84 10.77
CA ARG A 215 -0.13 -9.43 9.83
C ARG A 215 -0.85 -10.65 9.27
N TRP A 216 -2.11 -10.45 8.93
CA TRP A 216 -2.87 -11.42 8.15
C TRP A 216 -2.66 -11.19 6.65
N THR A 217 -2.45 -12.26 5.91
CA THR A 217 -2.54 -12.23 4.44
C THR A 217 -4.00 -12.09 4.01
N THR A 218 -4.21 -11.66 2.78
CA THR A 218 -5.45 -11.89 2.01
C THR A 218 -5.36 -13.28 1.34
N ALA A 219 -6.27 -13.58 0.41
CA ALA A 219 -6.16 -14.76 -0.47
C ALA A 219 -4.87 -14.79 -1.29
N SER A 220 -4.32 -13.63 -1.63
CA SER A 220 -3.12 -13.49 -2.46
C SER A 220 -2.29 -12.29 -2.02
N SER A 221 -1.41 -12.52 -1.04
CA SER A 221 -0.51 -11.49 -0.52
C SER A 221 0.85 -11.55 -1.18
N THR A 222 1.49 -10.40 -1.34
CA THR A 222 2.83 -10.32 -1.96
C THR A 222 3.86 -9.78 -0.99
N LEU A 223 5.02 -10.42 -0.98
CA LEU A 223 6.27 -9.93 -0.38
C LEU A 223 7.14 -9.37 -1.49
N VAL A 224 7.65 -8.15 -1.28
CA VAL A 224 8.63 -7.48 -2.15
C VAL A 224 9.91 -7.32 -1.35
N LEU A 225 10.90 -8.15 -1.65
CA LEU A 225 12.03 -8.43 -0.77
C LEU A 225 13.36 -8.07 -1.45
N PRO A 226 14.25 -7.30 -0.79
CA PRO A 226 15.55 -6.96 -1.37
C PRO A 226 16.46 -8.19 -1.41
N VAL A 227 17.12 -8.42 -2.54
CA VAL A 227 18.03 -9.55 -2.76
C VAL A 227 19.25 -9.11 -3.55
N ASN A 228 20.32 -9.91 -3.49
CA ASN A 228 21.45 -9.77 -4.39
C ASN A 228 21.16 -10.53 -5.68
N PRO A 229 21.34 -9.89 -6.86
CA PRO A 229 21.23 -10.57 -8.14
C PRO A 229 22.14 -11.80 -8.21
N ASN A 230 21.67 -12.83 -8.90
CA ASN A 230 22.35 -14.08 -9.20
C ASN A 230 22.73 -14.92 -7.97
N LYS A 231 22.12 -14.69 -6.80
CA LYS A 231 22.33 -15.49 -5.58
C LYS A 231 21.08 -16.34 -5.25
N PRO A 232 21.25 -17.64 -4.91
CA PRO A 232 20.16 -18.42 -4.35
C PRO A 232 19.92 -18.04 -2.88
N TYR A 233 18.69 -18.25 -2.41
CA TYR A 233 18.29 -17.95 -1.04
C TYR A 233 17.51 -19.11 -0.42
N GLU A 234 17.65 -19.29 0.89
CA GLU A 234 16.68 -19.97 1.73
C GLU A 234 15.75 -18.92 2.36
N LEU A 235 14.45 -19.11 2.19
CA LEU A 235 13.40 -18.39 2.89
C LEU A 235 12.93 -19.22 4.07
N THR A 236 12.83 -18.60 5.24
CA THR A 236 12.08 -19.12 6.40
C THR A 236 10.90 -18.20 6.69
N LEU A 237 9.69 -18.73 6.67
CA LEU A 237 8.45 -18.02 6.99
C LEU A 237 7.88 -18.57 8.31
N ALA A 238 7.86 -17.75 9.36
CA ALA A 238 7.18 -18.10 10.60
C ALA A 238 5.72 -17.65 10.52
N SER A 239 4.79 -18.62 10.56
CA SER A 239 3.36 -18.36 10.36
C SER A 239 2.47 -19.34 11.12
N GLU A 240 1.25 -18.91 11.43
CA GLU A 240 0.12 -19.76 11.81
C GLU A 240 -0.80 -19.92 10.60
N VAL A 241 -1.02 -21.17 10.20
CA VAL A 241 -1.83 -21.52 9.03
C VAL A 241 -3.15 -22.17 9.49
N PRO A 242 -4.27 -21.43 9.46
CA PRO A 242 -5.59 -22.00 9.74
C PRO A 242 -5.92 -23.11 8.74
N ALA A 243 -6.58 -24.17 9.20
CA ALA A 243 -6.98 -25.27 8.32
C ALA A 243 -7.93 -24.79 7.20
N GLU A 244 -8.75 -23.78 7.50
CA GLU A 244 -9.67 -23.14 6.58
C GLU A 244 -8.97 -22.38 5.44
N ALA A 245 -7.70 -21.97 5.64
CA ALA A 245 -6.90 -21.26 4.65
C ALA A 245 -6.13 -22.19 3.68
N VAL A 246 -6.19 -23.51 3.90
CA VAL A 246 -5.43 -24.48 3.11
C VAL A 246 -6.31 -25.10 2.03
N GLU A 247 -5.82 -25.05 0.80
CA GLU A 247 -6.32 -25.78 -0.37
C GLU A 247 -5.14 -26.31 -1.19
N PRO A 248 -5.33 -27.18 -2.20
CA PRO A 248 -4.22 -27.78 -2.94
C PRO A 248 -3.26 -26.79 -3.59
N GLN A 249 -3.70 -25.56 -3.86
CA GLN A 249 -2.88 -24.49 -4.43
C GLN A 249 -2.27 -23.55 -3.38
N SER A 250 -2.55 -23.76 -2.08
CA SER A 250 -1.98 -22.94 -1.02
C SER A 250 -0.46 -23.11 -0.95
N GLY A 251 0.29 -22.00 -1.01
CA GLY A 251 1.74 -22.04 -0.92
C GLY A 251 2.44 -20.71 -1.17
N ILE A 252 3.76 -20.77 -1.16
CA ILE A 252 4.66 -19.66 -1.53
C ILE A 252 5.03 -19.82 -3.00
N TYR A 253 4.88 -18.76 -3.78
CA TYR A 253 5.10 -18.74 -5.22
C TYR A 253 6.16 -17.71 -5.62
N LEU A 254 6.94 -18.07 -6.64
CA LEU A 254 7.77 -17.16 -7.42
C LEU A 254 7.26 -17.18 -8.87
N GLY A 255 6.61 -16.09 -9.28
CA GLY A 255 5.75 -16.12 -10.48
C GLY A 255 4.69 -17.21 -10.34
N GLU A 256 4.64 -18.14 -11.28
CA GLU A 256 3.72 -19.29 -11.25
C GLU A 256 4.32 -20.55 -10.59
N LYS A 257 5.60 -20.53 -10.22
CA LYS A 257 6.26 -21.69 -9.61
C LYS A 257 6.00 -21.72 -8.11
N ARG A 258 5.29 -22.75 -7.63
CA ARG A 258 5.16 -23.05 -6.20
C ARG A 258 6.49 -23.52 -5.63
N LEU A 259 7.04 -22.78 -4.66
CA LEU A 259 8.30 -23.07 -3.98
C LEU A 259 8.10 -23.94 -2.73
N ALA A 260 6.98 -23.74 -2.02
CA ALA A 260 6.63 -24.48 -0.82
C ALA A 260 5.10 -24.53 -0.65
N GLU A 261 4.59 -25.61 -0.05
CA GLU A 261 3.17 -25.84 0.23
C GLU A 261 2.84 -25.45 1.68
N PHE A 262 1.67 -24.86 1.88
CA PHE A 262 1.17 -24.59 3.23
C PHE A 262 0.44 -25.81 3.79
N ALA A 263 0.73 -26.14 5.05
CA ALA A 263 0.01 -27.16 5.82
C ALA A 263 -0.59 -26.52 7.08
N PRO A 264 -1.74 -27.01 7.58
CA PRO A 264 -2.37 -26.45 8.78
C PRO A 264 -1.47 -26.50 10.03
N GLY A 265 -1.60 -25.50 10.90
CA GLY A 265 -0.86 -25.37 12.16
C GLY A 265 0.14 -24.21 12.17
N GLY A 266 0.78 -23.99 13.32
CA GLY A 266 1.82 -22.97 13.50
C GLY A 266 3.22 -23.57 13.38
N ASN A 267 3.97 -23.19 12.34
CA ASN A 267 5.32 -23.69 12.08
C ASN A 267 6.18 -22.70 11.27
N GLU A 268 7.48 -23.01 11.18
CA GLU A 268 8.38 -22.40 10.20
C GLU A 268 8.33 -23.16 8.87
N LEU A 269 7.87 -22.51 7.81
CA LEU A 269 7.93 -23.03 6.45
C LEU A 269 9.23 -22.59 5.78
N ARG A 270 9.96 -23.53 5.17
CA ARG A 270 11.19 -23.25 4.43
C ARG A 270 10.99 -23.41 2.94
N ALA A 271 11.57 -22.51 2.15
CA ALA A 271 11.53 -22.56 0.69
C ALA A 271 12.90 -22.19 0.10
N LYS A 272 13.34 -22.94 -0.91
CA LYS A 272 14.53 -22.58 -1.71
C LYS A 272 14.13 -21.66 -2.85
N ILE A 273 14.76 -20.50 -2.92
CA ILE A 273 14.57 -19.51 -3.97
C ILE A 273 15.76 -19.61 -4.94
N PRO A 274 15.53 -19.84 -6.23
CA PRO A 274 16.60 -19.86 -7.22
C PRO A 274 17.17 -18.44 -7.43
N PRO A 275 18.39 -18.31 -8.00
CA PRO A 275 18.96 -17.01 -8.38
C PRO A 275 18.00 -16.16 -9.21
N GLN A 276 17.89 -14.87 -8.88
CA GLN A 276 17.11 -13.86 -9.61
C GLN A 276 18.05 -12.85 -10.26
N ASP A 277 17.68 -12.26 -11.39
CA ASP A 277 18.46 -11.21 -12.08
C ASP A 277 18.23 -9.79 -11.51
N SER A 278 17.13 -9.61 -10.79
CA SER A 278 16.73 -8.37 -10.12
C SER A 278 17.33 -8.21 -8.72
N GLU A 279 17.47 -6.97 -8.25
CA GLU A 279 17.77 -6.64 -6.85
C GLU A 279 16.56 -6.78 -5.91
N THR A 280 15.39 -7.12 -6.48
CA THR A 280 14.14 -7.29 -5.77
C THR A 280 13.50 -8.61 -6.17
N LEU A 281 13.13 -9.40 -5.16
CA LEU A 281 12.39 -10.63 -5.25
C LEU A 281 10.92 -10.37 -4.94
N THR A 282 10.02 -10.84 -5.79
CA THR A 282 8.58 -10.82 -5.53
C THR A 282 8.09 -12.24 -5.27
N LEU A 283 7.57 -12.47 -4.06
CA LEU A 283 6.92 -13.74 -3.70
C LEU A 283 5.44 -13.53 -3.46
N THR A 284 4.62 -14.47 -3.90
CA THR A 284 3.18 -14.46 -3.63
C THR A 284 2.82 -15.59 -2.67
N LEU A 285 2.16 -15.27 -1.57
CA LEU A 285 1.51 -16.21 -0.68
C LEU A 285 0.08 -16.37 -1.17
N ARG A 286 -0.23 -17.53 -1.75
CA ARG A 286 -1.56 -17.88 -2.22
C ARG A 286 -2.20 -18.82 -1.21
N VAL A 287 -3.43 -18.52 -0.80
CA VAL A 287 -4.19 -19.32 0.18
C VAL A 287 -5.68 -19.20 -0.11
N ARG A 288 -6.46 -20.14 0.43
CA ARG A 288 -7.91 -20.00 0.45
C ARG A 288 -8.30 -18.89 1.42
N GLU A 289 -9.15 -17.97 0.98
CA GLU A 289 -9.74 -16.97 1.87
C GLU A 289 -10.77 -17.63 2.81
N TRP A 290 -10.75 -17.24 4.09
CA TRP A 290 -11.72 -17.67 5.08
C TRP A 290 -12.12 -16.51 5.99
N VAL A 291 -13.33 -16.57 6.56
CA VAL A 291 -13.84 -15.51 7.42
C VAL A 291 -13.98 -16.05 8.86
N PRO A 292 -13.20 -15.57 9.83
CA PRO A 292 -13.19 -16.15 11.17
C PRO A 292 -14.56 -16.25 11.83
N SER A 293 -15.43 -15.24 11.71
CA SER A 293 -16.77 -15.26 12.29
C SER A 293 -17.71 -16.33 11.69
N GLN A 294 -17.37 -16.90 10.53
CA GLN A 294 -18.15 -17.99 9.91
C GLN A 294 -17.73 -19.38 10.41
N HIS A 295 -16.54 -19.48 11.00
CA HIS A 295 -15.95 -20.74 11.45
C HIS A 295 -15.83 -20.84 12.98
N ARG A 296 -15.84 -19.69 13.67
CA ARG A 296 -15.66 -19.58 15.12
C ARG A 296 -16.75 -18.69 15.71
N ALA A 297 -17.60 -19.27 16.56
CA ALA A 297 -18.76 -18.59 17.11
C ALA A 297 -18.41 -17.36 17.96
N GLU A 298 -17.22 -17.35 18.55
CA GLU A 298 -16.69 -16.28 19.39
C GLU A 298 -16.05 -15.13 18.59
N SER A 299 -15.74 -15.34 17.31
CA SER A 299 -15.04 -14.33 16.52
C SER A 299 -16.01 -13.29 15.94
N GLN A 300 -15.69 -12.02 16.13
CA GLN A 300 -16.37 -10.88 15.50
C GLN A 300 -15.63 -10.37 14.25
N ASP A 301 -14.62 -11.11 13.79
CA ASP A 301 -13.83 -10.72 12.62
C ASP A 301 -14.50 -11.18 11.32
N HIS A 302 -14.95 -10.19 10.55
CA HIS A 302 -15.64 -10.37 9.27
C HIS A 302 -14.71 -10.22 8.06
N ARG A 303 -13.40 -10.07 8.26
CA ARG A 303 -12.43 -9.98 7.18
C ARG A 303 -12.27 -11.35 6.50
N GLY A 304 -12.05 -11.32 5.18
CA GLY A 304 -11.56 -12.47 4.44
C GLY A 304 -10.05 -12.60 4.64
N LEU A 305 -9.64 -13.45 5.57
CA LEU A 305 -8.25 -13.66 5.96
C LEU A 305 -7.64 -14.84 5.21
N GLY A 306 -6.31 -14.84 5.12
CA GLY A 306 -5.52 -16.00 4.78
C GLY A 306 -4.80 -16.55 6.01
N ILE A 307 -3.46 -16.46 6.01
CA ILE A 307 -2.60 -16.92 7.11
C ILE A 307 -2.08 -15.76 7.95
N GLN A 308 -1.72 -16.07 9.19
CA GLN A 308 -1.07 -15.12 10.08
C GLN A 308 0.43 -15.29 9.95
N VAL A 309 1.15 -14.22 9.63
CA VAL A 309 2.61 -14.25 9.45
C VAL A 309 3.28 -13.32 10.45
N TYR A 310 4.29 -13.86 11.12
CA TYR A 310 5.03 -13.16 12.17
C TYR A 310 6.40 -12.67 11.68
N ARG A 311 7.10 -13.50 10.90
CA ARG A 311 8.49 -13.24 10.51
C ARG A 311 8.81 -13.86 9.16
N VAL A 312 9.62 -13.15 8.39
CA VAL A 312 10.30 -13.62 7.19
C VAL A 312 11.80 -13.51 7.42
N THR A 313 12.55 -14.57 7.15
CA THR A 313 14.01 -14.56 7.14
C THR A 313 14.50 -15.01 5.78
N LEU A 314 15.42 -14.24 5.18
CA LEU A 314 16.14 -14.63 3.97
C LEU A 314 17.61 -14.82 4.30
N LYS A 315 18.20 -15.89 3.76
CA LYS A 315 19.62 -16.19 3.94
C LYS A 315 20.23 -16.81 2.66
N THR A 316 21.40 -16.35 2.24
CA THR A 316 22.23 -17.03 1.24
C THR A 316 23.17 -18.04 1.92
N ASP A 317 23.67 -19.01 1.16
CA ASP A 317 24.63 -20.00 1.69
C ASP A 317 25.93 -19.36 2.21
N ASP A 318 26.33 -18.24 1.60
CA ASP A 318 27.48 -17.40 1.97
C ASP A 318 27.12 -16.22 2.88
N GLY A 319 25.92 -16.19 3.45
CA GLY A 319 25.47 -15.10 4.29
C GLY A 319 26.15 -15.07 5.67
N PRO A 320 26.34 -13.87 6.25
CA PRO A 320 27.00 -13.72 7.55
C PRO A 320 26.21 -14.40 8.67
N GLU A 321 26.86 -14.70 9.79
CA GLU A 321 26.17 -15.19 10.99
C GLU A 321 25.23 -14.11 11.56
N GLN A 322 25.67 -12.85 11.51
CA GLN A 322 24.88 -11.70 11.93
C GLN A 322 23.63 -11.56 11.05
N VAL A 323 22.50 -11.20 11.68
CA VAL A 323 21.22 -10.98 10.98
C VAL A 323 20.99 -9.49 10.84
N PHE A 324 20.67 -9.02 9.63
CA PHE A 324 20.23 -7.65 9.44
C PHE A 324 18.73 -7.51 9.76
N ASN A 325 18.35 -6.47 10.50
CA ASN A 325 16.95 -6.18 10.80
C ASN A 325 16.35 -5.28 9.70
N ALA A 326 15.55 -5.88 8.82
CA ALA A 326 14.93 -5.21 7.68
C ALA A 326 13.87 -4.18 8.07
N ASN A 327 13.35 -4.20 9.30
CA ASN A 327 12.39 -3.19 9.77
C ASN A 327 13.09 -1.85 10.07
N ARG A 328 14.32 -1.91 10.60
CA ARG A 328 15.04 -0.76 11.17
C ARG A 328 16.29 -0.35 10.40
N GLY A 329 16.83 -1.25 9.59
CA GLY A 329 18.06 -1.01 8.84
C GLY A 329 19.33 -1.13 9.68
N GLU A 330 19.31 -1.96 10.72
CA GLU A 330 20.43 -2.16 11.65
C GLU A 330 20.79 -3.64 11.78
N TRP A 331 22.05 -3.94 12.07
CA TRP A 331 22.46 -5.30 12.36
C TRP A 331 22.06 -5.70 13.78
N THR A 332 21.55 -6.91 13.96
CA THR A 332 21.27 -7.42 15.31
C THR A 332 22.58 -7.71 16.04
N PRO A 333 22.69 -7.37 17.34
CA PRO A 333 23.88 -7.64 18.15
C PRO A 333 24.31 -9.11 18.16
#